data_AF-A0A352L1X2-F1
#
_entry.id   AF-A0A352L1X2-F1
#
_cell.length_a   1.000
_cell.length_b   1.000
_cell.length_c   1.000
_cell.angle_alpha   90.00
_cell.angle_beta   90.00
_cell.angle_gamma   90.00
#
_symmetry.space_group_name_H-M   'P 1'
#
loop_
_entity.id
_entity.type
_entity.pdbx_description
1 polymer ?
#
loop_
_entity_poly.entity_id
_entity_poly.type
_entity_poly.pdbx_seq_one_letter_code
_entity_poly.pdbx_strand_id
1 'polypeptide(L)'
;MRAVNASDVSEFLRVSESSGLFRGEELGAVEGMLEGHFAAGESSEQTILVYESGGVLRGVVCFTERPFADRVWELQMIADYFADGDGKVSFVRRLS
;
A
#
# COMPACT_ATOMS: atom_id res chain seq x y z
N MET A 1 8.32 10.31 1.25
CA MET A 1 7.71 9.02 1.62
C MET A 1 8.20 8.65 3.00
N ARG A 2 7.39 7.91 3.75
CA ARG A 2 7.70 7.41 5.11
C ARG A 2 7.08 6.02 5.32
N ALA A 3 7.49 5.30 6.35
CA ALA A 3 6.81 4.08 6.76
C ALA A 3 5.34 4.36 7.11
N VAL A 4 4.48 3.39 6.81
CA VAL A 4 3.09 3.40 7.27
C VAL A 4 3.04 3.26 8.79
N ASN A 5 2.07 3.90 9.43
CA ASN A 5 1.78 3.73 10.84
C ASN A 5 0.27 3.56 11.07
N ALA A 6 -0.12 3.21 12.29
CA ALA A 6 -1.52 2.91 12.63
C ALA A 6 -2.51 4.07 12.37
N SER A 7 -2.05 5.34 12.42
CA SER A 7 -2.92 6.49 12.12
C SER A 7 -3.21 6.66 10.63
N ASP A 8 -2.44 5.99 9.75
CA ASP A 8 -2.63 6.07 8.30
C ASP A 8 -3.75 5.15 7.79
N VAL A 9 -4.24 4.19 8.57
CA VAL A 9 -5.10 3.09 8.10
C VAL A 9 -6.31 3.61 7.32
N SER A 10 -7.06 4.56 7.89
CA SER A 10 -8.27 5.09 7.23
C SER A 10 -7.94 5.77 5.89
N GLU A 11 -6.86 6.54 5.82
CA GLU A 11 -6.44 7.22 4.59
C GLU A 11 -5.80 6.25 3.58
N PHE A 12 -5.11 5.21 4.04
CA PHE A 12 -4.58 4.14 3.21
C PHE A 12 -5.70 3.40 2.49
N LEU A 13 -6.77 3.03 3.21
CA LEU A 13 -7.94 2.38 2.62
C LEU A 13 -8.64 3.31 1.63
N ARG A 14 -8.77 4.60 1.94
CA ARG A 14 -9.33 5.61 1.01
C ARG A 14 -8.52 5.70 -0.29
N VAL A 15 -7.19 5.76 -0.21
CA VAL A 15 -6.32 5.77 -1.41
C VAL A 15 -6.44 4.46 -2.18
N SER A 16 -6.48 3.32 -1.47
CA SER A 16 -6.63 2.00 -2.08
C SER A 16 -7.95 1.86 -2.86
N GLU A 17 -9.07 2.31 -2.28
CA GLU A 17 -10.37 2.31 -2.94
C GLU A 17 -10.42 3.29 -4.12
N SER A 18 -9.98 4.53 -3.90
CA SER A 18 -10.04 5.59 -4.93
C SER A 18 -9.13 5.35 -6.12
N SER A 19 -8.07 4.55 -5.96
CA SER A 19 -7.22 4.10 -7.07
C SER A 19 -7.91 3.11 -8.02
N GLY A 20 -9.02 2.49 -7.59
CA GLY A 20 -9.72 1.43 -8.34
C GLY A 20 -9.03 0.07 -8.29
N LEU A 21 -7.92 -0.09 -7.54
CA LEU A 21 -7.25 -1.39 -7.35
C LEU A 21 -8.07 -2.38 -6.52
N PHE A 22 -8.87 -1.86 -5.59
CA PHE A 22 -9.69 -2.63 -4.67
C PHE A 22 -11.12 -2.11 -4.67
N ARG A 23 -12.08 -3.03 -4.65
CA ARG A 23 -13.49 -2.71 -4.37
C ARG A 23 -13.69 -2.57 -2.87
N GLY A 24 -14.79 -1.91 -2.46
CA GLY A 24 -15.16 -1.77 -1.05
C GLY A 24 -15.18 -3.11 -0.30
N GLU A 25 -15.65 -4.20 -0.92
CA GLU A 25 -15.64 -5.53 -0.29
C GLU A 25 -14.23 -6.13 -0.09
N GLU A 26 -13.23 -5.67 -0.84
CA GLU A 26 -11.84 -6.14 -0.77
C GLU A 26 -11.00 -5.35 0.26
N LEU A 27 -11.51 -4.21 0.75
CA LEU A 27 -10.78 -3.35 1.69
C LEU A 27 -10.49 -4.03 3.03
N GLY A 28 -11.34 -4.96 3.47
CA GLY A 28 -11.09 -5.73 4.70
C GLY A 28 -9.82 -6.60 4.59
N ALA A 29 -9.46 -7.08 3.40
CA ALA A 29 -8.20 -7.79 3.19
C ALA A 29 -6.98 -6.84 3.23
N VAL A 30 -7.15 -5.61 2.75
CA VAL A 30 -6.12 -4.56 2.81
C VAL A 30 -5.89 -4.13 4.27
N GLU A 31 -6.97 -3.97 5.04
CA GLU A 31 -6.91 -3.68 6.47
C GLU A 31 -6.20 -4.81 7.23
N GLY A 32 -6.58 -6.07 7.00
CA GLY A 32 -5.93 -7.22 7.62
C GLY A 32 -4.44 -7.36 7.25
N MET A 33 -4.04 -6.98 6.03
CA MET A 33 -2.63 -6.90 5.64
C MET A 33 -1.87 -5.86 6.48
N LEU A 34 -2.45 -4.67 6.68
CA LEU A 34 -1.85 -3.62 7.51
C LEU A 34 -1.75 -4.06 8.98
N GLU A 35 -2.81 -4.67 9.52
CA GLU A 35 -2.80 -5.22 10.88
C GLU A 35 -1.70 -6.26 11.06
N GLY A 36 -1.56 -7.18 10.09
CA GLY A 36 -0.48 -8.19 10.09
C GLY A 36 0.91 -7.55 10.05
N HIS A 37 1.10 -6.51 9.23
CA HIS A 37 2.35 -5.76 9.17
C HIS A 37 2.68 -5.09 10.52
N PHE A 38 1.71 -4.42 11.14
CA PHE A 38 1.91 -3.79 12.44
C PHE A 38 2.17 -4.79 13.57
N ALA A 39 1.50 -5.95 13.54
CA ALA A 39 1.71 -7.02 14.51
C ALA A 39 3.11 -7.65 14.39
N ALA A 40 3.64 -7.75 13.16
CA ALA A 40 4.98 -8.28 12.91
C ALA A 40 6.10 -7.29 13.28
N GLY A 41 5.85 -5.98 13.20
CA GLY A 41 6.83 -4.95 13.49
C GLY A 41 8.09 -5.11 12.61
N GLU A 42 9.26 -5.09 13.24
CA GLU A 42 10.56 -5.29 12.54
C GLU A 42 10.70 -6.69 11.92
N SER A 43 9.86 -7.65 12.29
CA SER A 43 9.85 -9.00 11.68
C SER A 43 8.99 -9.07 10.41
N SER A 44 8.39 -7.96 9.96
CA SER A 44 7.58 -7.98 8.75
C SER A 44 8.46 -8.21 7.52
N GLU A 45 8.13 -9.24 6.74
CA GLU A 45 8.77 -9.50 5.44
C GLU A 45 8.36 -8.47 4.37
N GLN A 46 7.34 -7.66 4.68
CA GLN A 46 6.75 -6.69 3.79
C GLN A 46 7.11 -5.27 4.25
N THR A 47 7.60 -4.46 3.33
CA THR A 47 7.81 -3.02 3.55
C THR A 47 6.64 -2.25 2.95
N ILE A 48 6.01 -1.42 3.77
CA ILE A 48 4.90 -0.57 3.36
C ILE A 48 5.27 0.90 3.58
N LEU A 49 5.27 1.68 2.50
CA LEU A 49 5.57 3.10 2.54
C LEU A 49 4.37 3.92 2.04
N VAL A 50 4.22 5.10 2.63
CA VAL A 50 3.19 6.07 2.25
C VAL A 50 3.83 7.37 1.77
N TYR A 51 3.18 7.99 0.81
CA TYR A 51 3.46 9.35 0.35
C TYR A 51 2.36 10.28 0.85
N GLU A 52 2.77 11.28 1.62
CA GLU A 52 1.91 12.31 2.19
C GLU A 52 2.32 13.67 1.62
N SER A 53 1.33 14.48 1.26
CA SER A 53 1.52 15.86 0.85
C SER A 53 0.41 16.73 1.42
N GLY A 54 0.79 17.73 2.22
CA GLY A 54 -0.15 18.66 2.86
C GLY A 54 -1.08 17.99 3.88
N GLY A 55 -0.59 17.01 4.63
CA GLY A 55 -1.39 16.27 5.62
C GLY A 55 -2.37 15.26 5.01
N VAL A 56 -2.33 15.05 3.69
CA VAL A 56 -3.19 14.12 2.97
C VAL A 56 -2.34 13.00 2.38
N LEU A 57 -2.75 11.76 2.60
CA LEU A 57 -2.12 10.60 1.99
C LEU A 57 -2.48 10.56 0.50
N ARG A 58 -1.45 10.53 -0.34
CA ARG A 58 -1.57 10.60 -1.80
C ARG A 58 -1.12 9.33 -2.50
N GLY A 59 -0.33 8.49 -1.85
CA GLY A 59 0.08 7.23 -2.45
C GLY A 59 0.60 6.25 -1.42
N VAL A 60 0.52 4.98 -1.78
CA VAL A 60 0.95 3.85 -0.99
C VAL A 60 1.74 2.91 -1.88
N VAL A 61 2.75 2.27 -1.31
CA VAL A 61 3.50 1.21 -1.98
C VAL A 61 3.82 0.12 -0.98
N CYS A 62 3.74 -1.11 -1.45
CA CYS A 62 3.96 -2.32 -0.68
C CYS A 62 4.80 -3.28 -1.51
N PHE A 63 5.91 -3.74 -0.92
CA PHE A 63 6.85 -4.64 -1.57
C PHE A 63 7.53 -5.54 -0.56
N THR A 64 8.03 -6.68 -1.01
CA THR A 64 8.72 -7.67 -0.18
C THR A 64 10.01 -8.12 -0.87
N GLU A 65 11.00 -8.55 -0.09
CA GLU A 65 12.18 -9.22 -0.65
C GLU A 65 11.77 -10.58 -1.22
N ARG A 66 12.22 -10.89 -2.43
CA ARG A 66 11.90 -12.16 -3.08
C ARG A 66 12.73 -13.28 -2.44
N PRO A 67 12.11 -14.33 -1.88
CA PRO A 67 12.86 -15.45 -1.33
C PRO A 67 13.74 -16.09 -2.41
N PHE A 68 14.95 -16.51 -2.02
CA PHE A 68 15.92 -17.19 -2.87
C PHE A 68 16.46 -16.36 -4.06
N ALA A 69 16.37 -15.03 -4.00
CA ALA A 69 16.99 -14.12 -4.97
C ALA A 69 17.75 -13.00 -4.24
N ASP A 70 19.01 -12.77 -4.62
CA ASP A 70 19.83 -11.73 -4.01
C ASP A 70 19.45 -10.35 -4.56
N ARG A 71 19.10 -9.42 -3.68
CA ARG A 71 18.72 -8.03 -4.01
C ARG A 71 17.61 -7.94 -5.06
N VAL A 72 16.59 -8.79 -4.93
CA VAL A 72 15.38 -8.74 -5.76
C VAL A 72 14.18 -8.48 -4.86
N TRP A 73 13.37 -7.49 -5.23
CA TRP A 73 12.13 -7.17 -4.56
C TRP A 73 10.95 -7.41 -5.48
N GLU A 74 9.85 -7.86 -4.89
CA GLU A 74 8.57 -8.00 -5.55
C GLU A 74 7.66 -6.85 -5.12
N LEU A 75 7.18 -6.08 -6.11
CA LEU A 75 6.16 -5.05 -5.90
C LEU A 75 4.78 -5.73 -5.82
N GLN A 76 4.14 -5.66 -4.66
CA GLN A 76 2.85 -6.30 -4.41
C GLN A 76 1.67 -5.36 -4.67
N MET A 77 1.84 -4.07 -4.35
CA MET A 77 0.86 -3.02 -4.55
C MET A 77 1.54 -1.66 -4.69
N ILE A 78 1.04 -0.85 -5.62
CA ILE A 78 1.27 0.59 -5.66
C ILE A 78 -0.06 1.25 -6.01
N ALA A 79 -0.49 2.22 -5.23
CA ALA A 79 -1.73 2.96 -5.47
C ALA A 79 -1.50 4.44 -5.20
N ASP A 80 -2.11 5.29 -6.02
CA ASP A 80 -2.06 6.73 -5.88
C ASP A 80 -3.44 7.35 -5.99
N TYR A 81 -3.58 8.52 -5.37
CA TYR A 81 -4.74 9.38 -5.48
C TYR A 81 -4.32 10.68 -6.15
N PHE A 82 -4.48 10.72 -7.47
CA PHE A 82 -4.38 11.95 -8.25
C PHE A 82 -5.77 12.55 -8.43
N ALA A 83 -6.02 13.68 -7.75
CA ALA A 83 -7.24 14.47 -7.88
C ALA A 83 -7.33 15.25 -9.21
N ASP A 84 -6.29 15.16 -10.04
CA ASP A 84 -6.14 15.79 -11.34
C ASP A 84 -6.34 14.70 -12.40
N GLY A 85 -7.36 14.86 -13.25
CA GLY A 85 -7.82 13.89 -14.24
C GLY A 85 -6.86 13.52 -15.38
N ASP A 86 -5.55 13.49 -15.15
CA ASP A 86 -4.50 13.13 -16.12
C ASP A 86 -4.32 11.60 -16.31
N GLY A 87 -5.24 10.78 -15.79
CA GLY A 87 -5.39 9.38 -16.22
C GLY A 87 -4.15 8.49 -16.11
N LYS A 88 -3.13 8.86 -15.33
CA LYS A 88 -1.98 7.99 -15.07
C LYS A 88 -2.39 6.95 -14.05
N VAL A 89 -2.93 5.83 -14.55
CA VAL A 89 -3.30 4.71 -13.70
C VAL A 89 -2.13 3.72 -13.65
N SER A 90 -1.51 3.61 -12.48
CA SER A 90 -0.50 2.57 -12.22
C SER A 90 -1.19 1.41 -11.49
N PHE A 91 -1.41 0.29 -12.17
CA PHE A 91 -1.90 -0.95 -11.56
C PHE A 91 -0.79 -2.00 -11.54
N VAL A 92 -0.46 -2.56 -10.38
CA VAL A 92 -0.10 -3.99 -10.25
C VAL A 92 -0.66 -4.51 -8.91
N ARG A 93 -1.37 -5.64 -9.00
CA ARG A 93 -1.98 -6.39 -7.90
C ARG A 93 -1.42 -7.81 -7.92
N ARG A 94 -0.89 -8.31 -6.79
CA ARG A 94 -1.23 -9.65 -6.30
C ARG A 94 -1.06 -9.70 -4.79
N LEU A 95 -2.19 -9.79 -4.09
CA LEU A 95 -2.29 -10.36 -2.76
C LEU A 95 -2.58 -11.86 -2.96
N SER A 96 -1.86 -12.71 -2.23
CA SER A 96 -1.83 -14.18 -2.37
C SER A 96 -3.19 -14.85 -2.40
#